data_AF-A0A834VU60-F1
#
_entry.id   AF-A0A834VU60-F1
#
_cell.length_a   1.000
_cell.length_b   1.000
_cell.length_c   1.000
_cell.angle_alpha   90.00
_cell.angle_beta   90.00
_cell.angle_gamma   90.00
#
_symmetry.space_group_name_H-M   'P 1'
#
loop_
_entity.id
_entity.type
_entity.pdbx_description
1 polymer ?
#
loop_
_entity_poly.entity_id
_entity_poly.type
_entity_poly.pdbx_seq_one_letter_code
_entity_poly.pdbx_strand_id
1 'polypeptide(L)'
;MDVTAPIRPNDLFSAKGLVVVITGGGSGLGLAIASTFYQNGAAKIYILGRRHDVLLNAVEKLQSSVPSDAQNPTSVKEIVCDVTSLSSIQAAASFIEKETGYIDVLINNAGVLGPKNSKEIYAATNIHELSASMLLGWDTWSAALAINTQSVIGVSATFLPLLEAANTRRGWAPGKVPATTGTPRARDTSQLSAHDITPDDDRMAHIITIASVASFNRWISAGLAYSATKCAAMHLGKMMSTFLAEWGVRSNI
;
A
#
# COMPACT_ATOMS: atom_id res chain seq x y z
N MET A 1 -30.47 7.87 -4.27
CA MET A 1 -29.89 6.81 -5.12
C MET A 1 -30.74 6.76 -6.37
N ASP A 2 -30.24 7.31 -7.47
CA ASP A 2 -30.96 7.33 -8.74
C ASP A 2 -30.88 5.94 -9.39
N VAL A 3 -31.97 5.19 -9.31
CA VAL A 3 -32.09 3.85 -9.89
C VAL A 3 -32.29 3.86 -11.40
N THR A 4 -32.42 5.04 -12.00
CA THR A 4 -32.62 5.23 -13.45
C THR A 4 -31.34 5.64 -14.17
N ALA A 5 -30.31 6.07 -13.44
CA ALA A 5 -29.00 6.38 -14.00
C ALA A 5 -28.36 5.09 -14.56
N PRO A 6 -27.88 5.09 -15.83
CA PRO A 6 -27.25 3.91 -16.40
C PRO A 6 -25.93 3.61 -15.68
N ILE A 7 -25.79 2.38 -15.17
CA ILE A 7 -24.54 1.89 -14.60
C ILE A 7 -23.53 1.74 -15.74
N ARG A 8 -22.41 2.45 -15.66
CA ARG A 8 -21.30 2.33 -16.60
C ARG A 8 -20.23 1.42 -15.99
N PRO A 9 -20.03 0.19 -16.51
CA PRO A 9 -19.07 -0.75 -15.92
C PRO A 9 -17.66 -0.20 -15.79
N ASN A 10 -17.23 0.63 -16.75
CA ASN A 10 -15.90 1.24 -16.75
C ASN A 10 -15.70 2.28 -15.64
N ASP A 11 -16.78 2.82 -15.07
CA ASP A 11 -16.72 3.84 -14.02
C ASP A 11 -16.78 3.23 -12.61
N LEU A 12 -17.28 1.98 -12.48
CA LEU A 12 -17.48 1.29 -11.18
C LEU A 12 -16.19 1.14 -10.36
N PHE A 13 -15.04 0.99 -11.03
CA PHE A 13 -13.73 0.78 -10.39
C PHE A 13 -12.69 1.82 -10.83
N SER A 14 -13.17 2.99 -11.27
CA SER A 14 -12.28 4.04 -11.78
C SER A 14 -11.28 4.52 -10.72
N ALA A 15 -10.00 4.52 -11.09
CA ALA A 15 -8.93 5.14 -10.31
C ALA A 15 -8.74 6.62 -10.69
N LYS A 16 -9.62 7.20 -11.50
CA LYS A 16 -9.49 8.58 -11.99
C LYS A 16 -9.26 9.58 -10.86
N GLY A 17 -8.24 10.40 -11.06
CA GLY A 17 -7.83 11.46 -10.14
C GLY A 17 -7.02 11.00 -8.92
N LEU A 18 -6.76 9.69 -8.77
CA LEU A 18 -6.01 9.16 -7.64
C LEU A 18 -4.50 9.26 -7.85
N VAL A 19 -3.81 9.66 -6.78
CA VAL A 19 -2.35 9.55 -6.63
C VAL A 19 -2.04 8.38 -5.71
N VAL A 20 -1.31 7.40 -6.22
CA VAL A 20 -1.07 6.11 -5.54
C VAL A 20 0.41 5.91 -5.27
N VAL A 21 0.77 5.43 -4.09
CA VAL A 21 2.14 5.04 -3.71
C VAL A 21 2.17 3.56 -3.40
N ILE A 22 3.09 2.80 -4.00
CA ILE A 22 3.20 1.35 -3.86
C ILE A 22 4.62 0.97 -3.47
N THR A 23 4.80 0.48 -2.25
CA THR A 23 6.10 -0.10 -1.85
C THR A 23 6.28 -1.50 -2.46
N GLY A 24 7.49 -1.82 -2.90
CA GLY A 24 7.72 -3.07 -3.66
C GLY A 24 7.02 -3.10 -5.02
N GLY A 25 6.74 -1.93 -5.62
CA GLY A 25 5.95 -1.81 -6.85
C GLY A 25 6.65 -2.28 -8.13
N GLY A 26 7.96 -2.56 -8.09
CA GLY A 26 8.74 -2.93 -9.29
C GLY A 26 8.59 -4.37 -9.78
N SER A 27 7.94 -5.26 -9.03
CA SER A 27 7.82 -6.68 -9.43
C SER A 27 6.66 -7.40 -8.76
N GLY A 28 6.34 -8.61 -9.25
CA GLY A 28 5.37 -9.51 -8.63
C GLY A 28 4.01 -8.86 -8.41
N LEU A 29 3.45 -9.05 -7.21
CA LEU A 29 2.14 -8.50 -6.86
C LEU A 29 2.11 -6.97 -6.85
N GLY A 30 3.20 -6.31 -6.44
CA GLY A 30 3.26 -4.84 -6.46
C GLY A 30 3.15 -4.26 -7.86
N LEU A 31 3.81 -4.89 -8.84
CA LEU A 31 3.70 -4.49 -10.25
C LEU A 31 2.31 -4.79 -10.82
N ALA A 32 1.69 -5.91 -10.42
CA ALA A 32 0.32 -6.22 -10.81
C ALA A 32 -0.67 -5.17 -10.27
N ILE A 33 -0.52 -4.76 -9.01
CA ILE A 33 -1.32 -3.68 -8.41
C ILE A 33 -1.10 -2.36 -9.17
N ALA A 34 0.15 -2.00 -9.47
CA ALA A 34 0.48 -0.80 -10.24
C ALA A 34 -0.18 -0.84 -11.63
N SER A 35 -0.16 -1.99 -12.29
CA SER A 35 -0.82 -2.21 -13.59
C SER A 35 -2.34 -2.02 -13.49
N THR A 36 -2.98 -2.51 -12.43
CA THR A 36 -4.42 -2.29 -12.22
C THR A 36 -4.73 -0.80 -12.09
N PHE A 37 -4.01 -0.05 -11.26
CA PHE A 37 -4.23 1.40 -11.14
C PHE A 37 -3.95 2.14 -12.46
N TYR A 38 -2.92 1.73 -13.19
CA TYR A 38 -2.53 2.31 -14.47
C TYR A 38 -3.64 2.14 -15.51
N GLN A 39 -4.17 0.92 -15.63
CA GLN A 39 -5.24 0.60 -16.58
C GLN A 39 -6.60 1.21 -16.19
N ASN A 40 -6.81 1.53 -14.90
CA ASN A 40 -8.03 2.16 -14.40
C ASN A 40 -7.93 3.70 -14.32
N GLY A 41 -6.90 4.29 -14.95
CA GLY A 41 -6.80 5.74 -15.15
C GLY A 41 -6.42 6.53 -13.90
N ALA A 42 -5.60 5.97 -13.01
CA ALA A 42 -4.99 6.74 -11.92
C ALA A 42 -4.34 8.02 -12.46
N ALA A 43 -4.39 9.13 -11.73
CA ALA A 43 -3.69 10.33 -12.19
C ALA A 43 -2.16 10.11 -12.13
N LYS A 44 -1.70 9.48 -11.05
CA LYS A 44 -0.28 9.25 -10.82
C LYS A 44 0.00 8.02 -9.95
N ILE A 45 1.08 7.32 -10.26
CA ILE A 45 1.52 6.12 -9.52
C ILE A 45 3.02 6.26 -9.22
N TYR A 46 3.38 6.21 -7.93
CA TYR A 46 4.75 6.10 -7.47
C TYR A 46 5.04 4.66 -7.07
N ILE A 47 6.02 4.03 -7.72
CA ILE A 47 6.51 2.71 -7.34
C ILE A 47 7.83 2.84 -6.59
N LEU A 48 7.85 2.34 -5.35
CA LEU A 48 8.99 2.41 -4.46
C LEU A 48 9.70 1.05 -4.38
N GLY A 49 11.03 1.05 -4.39
CA GLY A 49 11.81 -0.16 -4.18
C GLY A 49 13.32 0.09 -4.17
N ARG A 50 14.11 -0.91 -3.79
CA ARG A 50 15.56 -0.75 -3.62
C ARG A 50 16.36 -0.83 -4.92
N ARG A 51 15.84 -1.56 -5.91
CA ARG A 51 16.56 -1.91 -7.15
C ARG A 51 16.08 -1.02 -8.28
N HIS A 52 16.89 -0.03 -8.64
CA HIS A 52 16.53 1.00 -9.61
C HIS A 52 16.24 0.42 -11.01
N ASP A 53 17.08 -0.51 -11.48
CA ASP A 53 16.91 -1.25 -12.73
C ASP A 53 15.57 -1.99 -12.80
N VAL A 54 15.16 -2.63 -11.71
CA VAL A 54 13.87 -3.34 -11.64
C VAL A 54 12.70 -2.37 -11.70
N LEU A 55 12.81 -1.20 -11.07
CA LEU A 55 11.77 -0.18 -11.12
C LEU A 55 11.65 0.44 -12.51
N LEU A 56 12.76 0.79 -13.17
CA LEU A 56 12.74 1.33 -14.53
C LEU A 56 12.07 0.36 -15.51
N ASN A 57 12.45 -0.92 -15.45
CA ASN A 57 11.81 -1.96 -16.25
C ASN A 57 10.30 -2.09 -15.97
N ALA A 58 9.87 -1.85 -14.74
CA ALA A 58 8.45 -1.86 -14.39
C ALA A 58 7.70 -0.66 -14.98
N VAL A 59 8.29 0.54 -14.93
CA VAL A 59 7.71 1.74 -15.56
C VAL A 59 7.57 1.53 -17.07
N GLU A 60 8.62 1.05 -17.73
CA GLU A 60 8.59 0.77 -19.18
C GLU A 60 7.50 -0.24 -19.54
N LYS A 61 7.39 -1.35 -18.80
CA LYS A 61 6.35 -2.37 -19.00
C LYS A 61 4.93 -1.83 -18.86
N LEU A 62 4.70 -0.96 -17.88
CA LEU A 62 3.39 -0.32 -17.67
C LEU A 62 3.07 0.62 -18.83
N GLN A 63 4.03 1.46 -19.22
CA GLN A 63 3.85 2.40 -20.32
C GLN A 63 3.61 1.69 -21.65
N SER A 64 4.27 0.55 -21.90
CA SER A 64 4.07 -0.26 -23.10
C SER A 64 2.81 -1.13 -23.09
N SER A 65 2.08 -1.22 -21.96
CA SER A 65 0.91 -2.11 -21.86
C SER A 65 -0.38 -1.51 -22.42
N VAL A 66 -0.37 -0.25 -22.83
CA VAL A 66 -1.52 0.44 -23.43
C VAL A 66 -1.27 0.56 -24.93
N PRO A 67 -2.26 0.22 -25.79
CA PRO A 67 -2.16 0.41 -27.23
C PRO A 67 -1.77 1.85 -27.60
N SER A 68 -0.92 2.03 -28.61
CA SER A 68 -0.37 3.34 -28.99
C SER A 68 -1.42 4.38 -29.39
N ASP A 69 -2.63 3.94 -29.74
CA ASP A 69 -3.80 4.74 -30.10
C ASP A 69 -4.69 5.10 -28.90
N ALA A 70 -4.48 4.48 -27.74
CA ALA A 70 -5.17 4.78 -26.50
C ALA A 70 -4.36 5.77 -25.65
N GLN A 71 -4.90 6.97 -25.42
CA GLN A 71 -4.32 7.91 -24.48
C GLN A 71 -4.55 7.43 -23.04
N ASN A 72 -3.48 7.04 -22.36
CA ASN A 72 -3.48 6.88 -20.90
C ASN A 72 -2.77 8.09 -20.26
N PRO A 73 -3.49 9.01 -19.60
CA PRO A 73 -2.88 10.16 -18.96
C PRO A 73 -2.14 9.80 -17.65
N THR A 74 -2.16 8.54 -17.22
CA THR A 74 -1.53 8.11 -15.97
C THR A 74 -0.02 8.31 -16.02
N SER A 75 0.50 9.13 -15.12
CA SER A 75 1.95 9.25 -14.91
C SER A 75 2.44 8.15 -13.95
N VAL A 76 3.48 7.41 -14.33
CA VAL A 76 4.15 6.43 -13.45
C VAL A 76 5.57 6.90 -13.20
N LYS A 77 6.00 6.84 -11.94
CA LYS A 77 7.35 7.26 -11.53
C LYS A 77 7.95 6.30 -10.51
N GLU A 78 9.20 5.92 -10.74
CA GLU A 78 10.00 5.15 -9.82
C GLU A 78 10.68 6.02 -8.76
N ILE A 79 10.79 5.49 -7.54
CA ILE A 79 11.57 6.11 -6.46
C ILE A 79 12.37 5.01 -5.78
N VAL A 80 13.70 5.19 -5.73
CA VAL A 80 14.57 4.30 -4.95
C VAL A 80 14.29 4.53 -3.47
N CYS A 81 13.83 3.48 -2.79
CA CYS A 81 13.47 3.53 -1.38
C CYS A 81 13.73 2.18 -0.70
N ASP A 82 14.48 2.22 0.39
CA ASP A 82 14.58 1.12 1.34
C ASP A 82 13.59 1.32 2.49
N VAL A 83 12.56 0.49 2.52
CA VAL A 83 11.49 0.55 3.53
C VAL A 83 11.96 0.15 4.94
N THR A 84 13.20 -0.32 5.10
CA THR A 84 13.81 -0.55 6.43
C THR A 84 14.56 0.66 6.95
N SER A 85 14.78 1.68 6.11
CA SER A 85 15.47 2.92 6.46
C SER A 85 14.47 4.06 6.56
N LEU A 86 14.26 4.57 7.78
CA LEU A 86 13.33 5.68 8.01
C LEU A 86 13.75 6.93 7.23
N SER A 87 15.04 7.23 7.13
CA SER A 87 15.54 8.35 6.34
C SER A 87 15.28 8.17 4.85
N SER A 88 15.36 6.94 4.33
CA SER A 88 14.99 6.64 2.94
C SER A 88 13.50 6.82 2.69
N ILE A 89 12.64 6.42 3.63
CA ILE A 89 11.18 6.61 3.54
C ILE A 89 10.85 8.11 3.58
N GLN A 90 11.45 8.86 4.50
CA GLN A 90 11.27 10.30 4.62
C GLN A 90 11.72 11.04 3.35
N ALA A 91 12.86 10.66 2.77
CA ALA A 91 13.32 11.24 1.51
C ALA A 91 12.33 11.00 0.36
N ALA A 92 11.76 9.79 0.26
CA ALA A 92 10.74 9.47 -0.73
C ALA A 92 9.45 10.27 -0.51
N ALA A 93 8.99 10.40 0.73
CA ALA A 93 7.81 11.19 1.08
C ALA A 93 8.01 12.69 0.77
N SER A 94 9.15 13.27 1.18
CA SER A 94 9.48 14.68 0.88
C SER A 94 9.62 14.95 -0.62
N PHE A 95 10.08 13.96 -1.39
CA PHE A 95 10.10 14.07 -2.85
C PHE A 95 8.67 14.17 -3.42
N ILE A 96 7.78 13.26 -3.00
CA ILE A 96 6.37 13.24 -3.44
C ILE A 96 5.63 14.49 -2.97
N GLU A 97 5.91 14.96 -1.76
CA GLU A 97 5.37 16.21 -1.21
C GLU A 97 5.71 17.40 -2.11
N LYS A 98 6.98 17.55 -2.50
CA LYS A 98 7.41 18.64 -3.39
C LYS A 98 6.81 18.52 -4.80
N GLU A 99 6.66 17.30 -5.30
CA GLU A 99 6.21 17.07 -6.67
C GLU A 99 4.68 17.07 -6.82
N THR A 100 3.93 16.64 -5.82
CA THR A 100 2.47 16.45 -5.89
C THR A 100 1.72 16.95 -4.66
N GLY A 101 2.35 16.99 -3.49
CA GLY A 101 1.78 17.57 -2.27
C GLY A 101 0.76 16.71 -1.54
N TYR A 102 0.27 15.62 -2.16
CA TYR A 102 -0.70 14.71 -1.55
C TYR A 102 -0.60 13.30 -2.14
N ILE A 103 -1.18 12.32 -1.44
CA ILE A 103 -1.43 10.98 -1.96
C ILE A 103 -2.82 10.50 -1.53
N ASP A 104 -3.57 9.84 -2.41
CA ASP A 104 -4.89 9.30 -2.08
C ASP A 104 -4.80 7.88 -1.51
N VAL A 105 -3.86 7.07 -2.03
CA VAL A 105 -3.76 5.65 -1.68
C VAL A 105 -2.30 5.26 -1.43
N LEU A 106 -2.05 4.64 -0.29
CA LEU A 106 -0.77 4.04 0.08
C LEU A 106 -0.91 2.52 0.16
N ILE A 107 -0.07 1.80 -0.58
CA ILE A 107 -0.01 0.34 -0.57
C ILE A 107 1.31 -0.11 0.09
N ASN A 108 1.19 -0.64 1.31
CA ASN A 108 2.27 -1.35 2.01
C ASN A 108 2.38 -2.78 1.44
N ASN A 109 3.08 -2.91 0.32
CA ASN A 109 3.26 -4.19 -0.39
C ASN A 109 4.67 -4.78 -0.27
N ALA A 110 5.69 -3.98 0.06
CA ALA A 110 7.06 -4.50 0.21
C ALA A 110 7.10 -5.70 1.17
N GLY A 111 7.77 -6.78 0.75
CA GLY A 111 7.82 -8.01 1.53
C GLY A 111 8.90 -8.98 1.06
N VAL A 112 9.34 -9.84 1.98
CA VAL A 112 10.31 -10.92 1.76
C VAL A 112 9.86 -12.20 2.48
N LEU A 113 10.33 -13.35 2.00
CA LEU A 113 10.04 -14.65 2.64
C LEU A 113 10.83 -14.86 3.95
N GLY A 114 12.07 -14.37 4.05
CA GLY A 114 12.97 -14.75 5.14
C GLY A 114 13.45 -16.21 5.01
N PRO A 115 13.80 -16.88 6.13
CA PRO A 115 14.21 -18.28 6.13
C PRO A 115 13.17 -19.20 5.51
N LYS A 116 13.61 -20.00 4.54
CA LYS A 116 12.80 -21.07 3.95
C LYS A 116 13.09 -22.36 4.72
N ASN A 117 12.35 -22.57 5.81
CA ASN A 117 12.47 -23.77 6.64
C ASN A 117 11.22 -24.66 6.62
N SER A 118 10.21 -24.34 5.80
CA SER A 118 8.96 -25.08 5.76
C SER A 118 9.16 -26.53 5.35
N LYS A 119 9.91 -26.78 4.27
CA LYS A 119 10.12 -28.14 3.74
C LYS A 119 10.95 -28.97 4.70
N GLU A 120 11.98 -28.37 5.27
CA GLU A 120 12.96 -28.97 6.16
C GLU A 120 12.32 -29.36 7.50
N ILE A 121 11.38 -28.56 8.01
CA ILE A 121 10.61 -28.89 9.22
C ILE A 121 9.74 -30.13 9.00
N TYR A 122 9.05 -30.23 7.85
CA TYR A 122 8.16 -31.37 7.58
C TYR A 122 8.88 -32.62 7.09
N ALA A 123 10.10 -32.48 6.57
CA ALA A 123 10.93 -33.61 6.17
C ALA A 123 11.74 -34.21 7.34
N ALA A 124 11.86 -33.51 8.46
CA ALA A 124 12.63 -33.96 9.62
C ALA A 124 12.06 -35.28 10.18
N THR A 125 12.96 -36.25 10.39
CA THR A 125 12.61 -37.60 10.87
C THR A 125 12.90 -37.81 12.36
N ASN A 126 13.68 -36.91 12.97
CA ASN A 126 14.01 -36.92 14.39
C ASN A 126 14.10 -35.50 14.98
N ILE A 127 14.16 -35.41 16.31
CA ILE A 127 14.11 -34.14 17.03
C ILE A 127 15.33 -33.23 16.77
N HIS A 128 16.49 -33.80 16.47
CA HIS A 128 17.70 -33.03 16.18
C HIS A 128 17.63 -32.40 14.78
N GLU A 129 17.12 -33.13 13.79
CA GLU A 129 16.81 -32.59 12.46
C GLU A 129 15.76 -31.48 12.55
N LEU A 130 14.67 -31.70 13.29
CA LEU A 130 13.64 -30.69 13.49
C LEU A 130 14.23 -29.43 14.14
N SER A 131 15.07 -29.59 15.16
CA SER A 131 15.75 -28.48 15.83
C SER A 131 16.63 -27.70 14.84
N ALA A 132 17.45 -28.39 14.04
CA ALA A 132 18.28 -27.75 13.02
C ALA A 132 17.45 -27.01 11.96
N SER A 133 16.36 -27.62 11.48
CA SER A 133 15.42 -27.00 10.52
C SER A 133 14.77 -25.74 11.10
N MET A 134 14.36 -25.75 12.37
CA MET A 134 13.78 -24.59 13.03
C MET A 134 14.79 -23.44 13.21
N LEU A 135 16.06 -23.75 13.45
CA LEU A 135 17.14 -22.77 13.63
C LEU A 135 17.69 -22.23 12.30
N LEU A 136 17.33 -22.83 11.16
CA LEU A 136 17.80 -22.42 9.85
C LEU A 136 17.50 -20.93 9.59
N GLY A 137 18.55 -20.17 9.26
CA GLY A 137 18.43 -18.76 8.87
C GLY A 137 18.09 -17.80 10.02
N TRP A 138 18.35 -18.19 11.27
CA TRP A 138 18.10 -17.39 12.48
C TRP A 138 18.40 -15.89 12.30
N ASP A 139 19.58 -15.54 11.79
CA ASP A 139 20.03 -14.14 11.67
C ASP A 139 19.21 -13.30 10.66
N THR A 140 18.48 -13.96 9.76
CA THR A 140 17.67 -13.27 8.73
C THR A 140 16.23 -12.97 9.17
N TRP A 141 15.84 -13.41 10.37
CA TRP A 141 14.53 -13.07 10.95
C TRP A 141 14.36 -11.56 11.14
N SER A 142 15.42 -10.88 11.59
CA SER A 142 15.43 -9.43 11.81
C SER A 142 15.06 -8.66 10.53
N ALA A 143 15.64 -9.05 9.40
CA ALA A 143 15.33 -8.46 8.10
C ALA A 143 13.89 -8.73 7.66
N ALA A 144 13.36 -9.94 7.89
CA ALA A 144 11.96 -10.25 7.59
C ALA A 144 10.99 -9.43 8.44
N LEU A 145 11.26 -9.27 9.74
CA LEU A 145 10.50 -8.40 10.65
C LEU A 145 10.58 -6.93 10.26
N ALA A 146 11.77 -6.44 9.92
CA ALA A 146 11.96 -5.06 9.50
C ALA A 146 11.15 -4.76 8.22
N ILE A 147 11.25 -5.63 7.20
CA ILE A 147 10.60 -5.41 5.90
C ILE A 147 9.09 -5.69 5.97
N ASN A 148 8.66 -6.80 6.53
CA ASN A 148 7.25 -7.21 6.45
C ASN A 148 6.38 -6.55 7.53
N THR A 149 6.95 -6.08 8.63
CA THR A 149 6.20 -5.64 9.81
C THR A 149 6.54 -4.20 10.20
N GLN A 150 7.79 -3.92 10.57
CA GLN A 150 8.20 -2.58 11.01
C GLN A 150 7.95 -1.53 9.93
N SER A 151 8.26 -1.87 8.67
CA SER A 151 8.08 -0.95 7.54
C SER A 151 6.63 -0.52 7.35
N VAL A 152 5.64 -1.35 7.69
CA VAL A 152 4.21 -1.01 7.59
C VAL A 152 3.93 0.25 8.39
N ILE A 153 4.47 0.34 9.62
CA ILE A 153 4.31 1.53 10.47
C ILE A 153 5.19 2.67 9.97
N GLY A 154 6.47 2.42 9.68
CA GLY A 154 7.39 3.47 9.24
C GLY A 154 6.91 4.20 7.99
N VAL A 155 6.45 3.44 6.99
CA VAL A 155 5.87 3.98 5.76
C VAL A 155 4.54 4.65 6.06
N SER A 156 3.58 3.96 6.69
CA SER A 156 2.26 4.56 6.96
C SER A 156 2.36 5.88 7.73
N ALA A 157 3.11 5.91 8.83
CA ALA A 157 3.27 7.11 9.66
C ALA A 157 3.90 8.27 8.88
N THR A 158 4.93 8.00 8.06
CA THR A 158 5.62 9.05 7.29
C THR A 158 4.72 9.68 6.23
N PHE A 159 3.77 8.90 5.67
CA PHE A 159 2.88 9.37 4.61
C PHE A 159 1.54 9.94 5.12
N LEU A 160 1.25 9.91 6.42
CA LEU A 160 0.01 10.46 6.98
C LEU A 160 -0.27 11.93 6.60
N PRO A 161 0.72 12.85 6.64
CA PRO A 161 0.46 14.24 6.22
C PRO A 161 0.00 14.35 4.76
N LEU A 162 0.56 13.54 3.85
CA LEU A 162 0.17 13.53 2.44
C LEU A 162 -1.22 12.93 2.22
N LEU A 163 -1.62 11.96 3.05
CA LEU A 163 -2.98 11.40 3.05
C LEU A 163 -4.01 12.41 3.57
N GLU A 164 -3.67 13.17 4.62
CA GLU A 164 -4.52 14.26 5.12
C GLU A 164 -4.66 15.39 4.09
N ALA A 165 -3.59 15.72 3.37
CA ALA A 165 -3.63 16.69 2.28
C ALA A 165 -4.60 16.26 1.16
N ALA A 166 -4.65 14.97 0.80
CA ALA A 166 -5.61 14.46 -0.17
C ALA A 166 -7.06 14.57 0.31
N ASN A 167 -7.31 14.28 1.59
CA ASN A 167 -8.63 14.47 2.21
C ASN A 167 -9.06 15.94 2.21
N THR A 168 -8.15 16.84 2.58
CA THR A 168 -8.40 18.28 2.62
C THR A 168 -8.74 18.82 1.24
N ARG A 169 -8.02 18.38 0.20
CA ARG A 169 -8.33 18.69 -1.21
C ARG A 169 -9.74 18.23 -1.63
N ARG A 170 -10.23 17.14 -1.05
CA ARG A 170 -11.59 16.59 -1.25
C ARG A 170 -12.65 17.24 -0.34
N GLY A 171 -12.27 18.31 0.35
CA GLY A 171 -13.16 19.10 1.20
C GLY A 171 -13.28 18.59 2.63
N TRP A 172 -12.69 17.45 2.98
CA TRP A 172 -12.80 16.90 4.33
C TRP A 172 -11.99 17.73 5.32
N ALA A 173 -12.58 18.08 6.46
CA ALA A 173 -11.88 18.80 7.51
C ALA A 173 -10.66 18.01 8.00
N PRO A 174 -9.49 18.64 8.21
CA PRO A 174 -8.29 17.97 8.72
C PRO A 174 -8.39 17.69 10.22
N GLY A 175 -7.41 16.95 10.76
CA GLY A 175 -7.25 16.69 12.17
C GLY A 175 -8.14 15.56 12.72
N LYS A 176 -8.09 15.41 14.04
CA LYS A 176 -8.81 14.36 14.76
C LYS A 176 -10.27 14.72 14.99
N VAL A 177 -11.17 13.82 14.61
CA VAL A 177 -12.60 13.83 14.95
C VAL A 177 -12.86 12.64 15.88
N PRO A 178 -13.02 12.85 17.20
CA PRO A 178 -13.18 11.76 18.15
C PRO A 178 -14.45 10.95 17.88
N ALA A 179 -14.34 9.62 17.88
CA ALA A 179 -15.46 8.72 17.62
C ALA A 179 -16.61 8.88 18.63
N THR A 180 -16.31 9.34 19.84
CA THR A 180 -17.28 9.57 20.92
C THR A 180 -18.25 10.72 20.64
N THR A 181 -17.93 11.61 19.70
CA THR A 181 -18.77 12.78 19.40
C THR A 181 -20.02 12.43 18.60
N GLY A 182 -20.08 11.25 17.96
CA GLY A 182 -21.15 10.88 17.04
C GLY A 182 -21.30 11.82 15.83
N THR A 183 -20.39 12.78 15.67
CA THR A 183 -20.49 13.83 14.67
C THR A 183 -19.71 13.40 13.42
N PRO A 184 -20.33 13.38 12.23
CA PRO A 184 -19.62 13.11 10.99
C PRO A 184 -18.50 14.14 10.77
N ARG A 185 -17.39 13.71 10.15
CA ARG A 185 -16.35 14.63 9.72
C ARG A 185 -16.94 15.67 8.76
N ALA A 186 -16.75 16.95 9.06
CA ALA A 186 -17.25 18.03 8.21
C ALA A 186 -16.60 17.98 6.81
N ARG A 187 -17.38 18.40 5.80
CA ARG A 187 -16.93 18.47 4.41
C ARG A 187 -17.38 19.78 3.76
N ASP A 188 -16.43 20.55 3.23
CA ASP A 188 -16.67 21.75 2.43
C ASP A 188 -16.50 21.41 0.94
N THR A 189 -17.59 21.50 0.18
CA THR A 189 -17.61 21.16 -1.25
C THR A 189 -17.37 22.37 -2.16
N SER A 190 -17.14 23.57 -1.61
CA SER A 190 -17.06 24.82 -2.38
C SER A 190 -15.87 24.89 -3.35
N GLN A 191 -14.78 24.16 -3.05
CA GLN A 191 -13.53 24.18 -3.83
C GLN A 191 -13.31 22.90 -4.68
N LEU A 192 -14.26 21.97 -4.73
CA LEU A 192 -14.05 20.68 -5.40
C LEU A 192 -13.83 20.81 -6.91
N SER A 193 -14.51 21.75 -7.56
CA SER A 193 -14.40 22.00 -8.99
C SER A 193 -13.00 22.48 -9.40
N ALA A 194 -12.27 23.16 -8.51
CA ALA A 194 -10.88 23.57 -8.74
C ALA A 194 -9.90 22.39 -8.78
N HIS A 195 -10.35 21.18 -8.40
CA HIS A 195 -9.55 19.97 -8.30
C HIS A 195 -10.07 18.81 -9.15
N ASP A 196 -11.01 19.09 -10.06
CA ASP A 196 -11.71 18.10 -10.89
C ASP A 196 -12.41 16.99 -10.07
N ILE A 197 -12.90 17.35 -8.87
CA ILE A 197 -13.62 16.43 -7.96
C ILE A 197 -15.11 16.71 -8.06
N THR A 198 -15.92 15.67 -8.21
CA THR A 198 -17.38 15.79 -8.18
C THR A 198 -17.88 15.85 -6.73
N PRO A 199 -18.99 16.55 -6.42
CA PRO A 199 -19.57 16.55 -5.08
C PRO A 199 -19.89 15.15 -4.54
N ASP A 200 -20.27 14.24 -5.43
CA ASP A 200 -20.59 12.84 -5.12
C ASP A 200 -19.35 11.96 -4.88
N ASP A 201 -18.14 12.44 -5.17
CA ASP A 201 -16.91 11.72 -4.86
C ASP A 201 -16.57 11.88 -3.37
N ASP A 202 -17.12 10.99 -2.55
CA ASP A 202 -16.94 10.95 -1.10
C ASP A 202 -15.71 10.14 -0.64
N ARG A 203 -14.83 9.76 -1.57
CA ARG A 203 -13.66 8.93 -1.25
C ARG A 203 -12.76 9.64 -0.23
N MET A 204 -12.19 8.85 0.67
CA MET A 204 -11.19 9.28 1.65
C MET A 204 -9.89 8.52 1.45
N ALA A 205 -8.79 9.13 1.88
CA ALA A 205 -7.45 8.60 1.79
C ALA A 205 -7.34 7.21 2.45
N HIS A 206 -6.53 6.34 1.87
CA HIS A 206 -6.58 4.91 2.16
C HIS A 206 -5.19 4.29 2.24
N ILE A 207 -4.96 3.50 3.29
CA ILE A 207 -3.81 2.62 3.46
C ILE A 207 -4.24 1.17 3.26
N ILE A 208 -3.56 0.43 2.37
CA ILE A 208 -3.78 -1.00 2.17
C ILE A 208 -2.49 -1.73 2.51
N THR A 209 -2.57 -2.75 3.38
CA THR A 209 -1.42 -3.55 3.81
C THR A 209 -1.48 -4.96 3.26
N ILE A 210 -0.52 -5.34 2.42
CA ILE A 210 -0.51 -6.68 1.83
C ILE A 210 0.01 -7.71 2.83
N ALA A 211 -0.91 -8.48 3.42
CA ALA A 211 -0.58 -9.61 4.29
C ALA A 211 -0.34 -10.91 3.48
N SER A 212 -0.82 -12.04 3.99
CA SER A 212 -0.78 -13.34 3.32
C SER A 212 -1.75 -14.31 3.96
N VAL A 213 -2.26 -15.27 3.18
CA VAL A 213 -2.98 -16.45 3.72
C VAL A 213 -2.17 -17.23 4.75
N ALA A 214 -0.83 -17.14 4.70
CA ALA A 214 0.06 -17.71 5.72
C ALA A 214 -0.22 -17.19 7.14
N SER A 215 -0.90 -16.05 7.27
CA SER A 215 -1.32 -15.47 8.56
C SER A 215 -2.44 -16.26 9.24
N PHE A 216 -3.16 -17.10 8.50
CA PHE A 216 -4.29 -17.90 9.00
C PHE A 216 -3.97 -19.39 9.05
N ASN A 217 -2.97 -19.84 8.30
CA ASN A 217 -2.63 -21.25 8.18
C ASN A 217 -1.85 -21.76 9.40
N ARG A 218 -2.28 -22.90 9.96
CA ARG A 218 -1.48 -23.67 10.93
C ARG A 218 -0.33 -24.43 10.26
N TRP A 219 -0.46 -24.73 8.96
CA TRP A 219 0.59 -25.33 8.15
C TRP A 219 1.59 -24.28 7.67
N ILE A 220 2.89 -24.56 7.82
CA ILE A 220 3.99 -23.67 7.44
C ILE A 220 4.18 -23.77 5.92
N SER A 221 3.57 -22.86 5.17
CA SER A 221 3.67 -22.87 3.69
C SER A 221 4.95 -22.20 3.17
N ALA A 222 5.41 -21.14 3.83
CA ALA A 222 6.47 -20.26 3.30
C ALA A 222 7.63 -20.00 4.27
N GLY A 223 7.57 -20.58 5.48
CA GLY A 223 8.57 -20.44 6.54
C GLY A 223 8.00 -19.82 7.81
N LEU A 224 8.59 -20.15 8.97
CA LEU A 224 8.11 -19.67 10.28
C LEU A 224 8.14 -18.13 10.37
N ALA A 225 9.25 -17.51 9.97
CA ALA A 225 9.41 -16.06 9.99
C ALA A 225 8.38 -15.37 9.09
N TYR A 226 8.16 -15.89 7.87
CA TYR A 226 7.17 -15.31 6.95
C TYR A 226 5.77 -15.31 7.55
N SER A 227 5.31 -16.45 8.05
CA SER A 227 3.97 -16.58 8.64
C SER A 227 3.80 -15.63 9.84
N ALA A 228 4.78 -15.60 10.74
CA ALA A 228 4.76 -14.71 11.91
C ALA A 228 4.70 -13.23 11.51
N THR A 229 5.56 -12.81 10.58
CA THR A 229 5.67 -11.42 10.15
C THR A 229 4.44 -10.95 9.35
N LYS A 230 3.82 -11.82 8.54
CA LYS A 230 2.57 -11.52 7.84
C LYS A 230 1.36 -11.48 8.78
N CYS A 231 1.33 -12.31 9.81
CA CYS A 231 0.35 -12.20 10.88
C CYS A 231 0.47 -10.86 11.61
N ALA A 232 1.69 -10.43 11.93
CA ALA A 232 1.94 -9.12 12.52
C ALA A 232 1.51 -7.98 11.58
N ALA A 233 1.85 -8.03 10.29
CA ALA A 233 1.42 -7.04 9.30
C ALA A 233 -0.12 -6.93 9.22
N MET A 234 -0.81 -8.07 9.20
CA MET A 234 -2.28 -8.11 9.25
C MET A 234 -2.82 -7.47 10.53
N HIS A 235 -2.24 -7.78 11.68
CA HIS A 235 -2.69 -7.21 12.95
C HIS A 235 -2.47 -5.70 13.01
N LEU A 236 -1.32 -5.20 12.55
CA LEU A 236 -1.03 -3.78 12.46
C LEU A 236 -2.04 -3.05 11.57
N GLY A 237 -2.42 -3.63 10.42
CA GLY A 237 -3.48 -3.08 9.58
C GLY A 237 -4.83 -2.95 10.30
N LYS A 238 -5.20 -3.92 11.15
CA LYS A 238 -6.45 -3.89 11.94
C LYS A 238 -6.39 -2.84 13.05
N MET A 239 -5.22 -2.69 13.68
CA MET A 239 -5.02 -1.63 14.66
C MET A 239 -5.15 -0.26 13.99
N MET A 240 -4.49 -0.06 12.85
CA MET A 240 -4.59 1.15 12.04
C MET A 240 -6.03 1.45 11.62
N SER A 241 -6.81 0.46 11.21
CA SER A 241 -8.21 0.67 10.82
C SER A 241 -9.08 1.21 11.97
N THR A 242 -8.70 0.91 13.21
CA THR A 242 -9.40 1.39 14.40
C THR A 242 -9.02 2.83 14.71
N PHE A 243 -7.73 3.12 14.91
CA PHE A 243 -7.34 4.45 15.40
C PHE A 243 -7.26 5.50 14.28
N LEU A 244 -6.99 5.13 13.02
CA LEU A 244 -6.95 6.07 11.89
C LEU A 244 -8.34 6.52 11.44
N ALA A 245 -9.40 5.83 11.84
CA ALA A 245 -10.77 6.24 11.55
C ALA A 245 -11.06 7.65 12.09
N GLU A 246 -10.58 7.97 13.29
CA GLU A 246 -10.70 9.30 13.90
C GLU A 246 -9.90 10.37 13.15
N TRP A 247 -8.99 10.00 12.26
CA TRP A 247 -8.17 10.90 11.43
C TRP A 247 -8.64 10.96 9.98
N GLY A 248 -9.72 10.23 9.65
CA GLY A 248 -10.22 10.18 8.29
C GLY A 248 -9.30 9.43 7.32
N VAL A 249 -8.46 8.53 7.82
CA VAL A 249 -7.67 7.64 6.96
C VAL A 249 -8.18 6.22 7.15
N ARG A 250 -8.63 5.61 6.06
CA ARG A 250 -9.07 4.21 6.11
C ARG A 250 -7.85 3.29 6.08
N SER A 251 -7.95 2.14 6.74
CA SER A 251 -6.92 1.10 6.64
C SER A 251 -7.56 -0.27 6.42
N ASN A 252 -7.06 -1.01 5.43
CA ASN A 252 -7.48 -2.37 5.11
C ASN A 252 -6.27 -3.28 4.86
N ILE A 253 -6.51 -4.60 4.87
CA ILE A 253 -5.50 -5.66 4.69
C ILE A 253 -5.94 -6.56 3.54
#